data_AF-A0A2Z5BSE4-F1
#
_entry.id   AF-A0A2Z5BSE4-F1
#
_cell.length_a   1.000
_cell.length_b   1.000
_cell.length_c   1.000
_cell.angle_alpha   90.00
_cell.angle_beta   90.00
_cell.angle_gamma   90.00
#
_symmetry.space_group_name_H-M   'P 1'
#
loop_
_entity.id
_entity.type
_entity.pdbx_description
1 polymer ?
#
loop_
_entity_poly.entity_id
_entity_poly.type
_entity_poly.pdbx_seq_one_letter_code
_entity_poly.pdbx_strand_id
1 'polypeptide(L)'
;MTDLQLDFDALRTARTRVDDALSTFESAGTVGGDLAGLTGEDRLAGKVRDFADNWDYNRGKLTEKLQFLRDGIDAIVDSMTEVDAELARQAQEAAPETHNDGEGEG
;
A
#
# COMPACT_ATOMS: atom_id res chain seq x y z
N MET A 1 -19.38 9.06 20.63
CA MET A 1 -19.06 9.04 19.20
C MET A 1 -17.55 9.09 19.15
N THR A 2 -16.90 7.99 18.79
CA THR A 2 -15.43 7.93 18.81
C THR A 2 -14.94 8.83 17.68
N ASP A 3 -14.22 9.88 18.04
CA ASP A 3 -13.62 10.82 17.09
C ASP A 3 -12.50 10.08 16.35
N LEU A 4 -12.82 9.57 15.16
CA LEU A 4 -11.87 8.83 14.33
C LEU A 4 -11.08 9.85 13.51
N GLN A 5 -9.95 10.30 14.05
CA GLN A 5 -9.07 11.22 13.34
C GLN A 5 -8.17 10.43 12.37
N LEU A 6 -8.51 10.45 11.08
CA LEU A 6 -7.72 9.85 10.02
C LEU A 6 -6.82 10.88 9.35
N ASP A 7 -5.53 10.57 9.30
CA ASP A 7 -4.55 11.33 8.54
C ASP A 7 -4.29 10.62 7.20
N PHE A 8 -4.99 11.07 6.17
CA PHE A 8 -4.87 10.52 4.82
C PHE A 8 -3.47 10.72 4.21
N ASP A 9 -2.75 11.78 4.59
CA ASP A 9 -1.40 12.02 4.10
C ASP A 9 -0.41 11.06 4.74
N ALA A 10 -0.58 10.75 6.03
CA ALA A 10 0.19 9.70 6.70
C ALA A 10 -0.08 8.32 6.09
N LEU A 11 -1.34 8.00 5.78
CA LEU A 11 -1.71 6.73 5.11
C LEU A 11 -1.11 6.64 3.71
N ARG A 12 -1.20 7.70 2.89
CA ARG A 12 -0.60 7.75 1.55
C ARG A 12 0.93 7.65 1.61
N THR A 13 1.55 8.28 2.61
CA THR A 13 3.00 8.16 2.86
C THR A 13 3.38 6.73 3.24
N ALA A 14 2.62 6.08 4.12
CA ALA A 14 2.85 4.69 4.50
C ALA A 14 2.72 3.76 3.30
N ARG A 15 1.68 3.93 2.48
CA ARG A 15 1.47 3.19 1.22
C ARG A 15 2.67 3.31 0.29
N THR A 16 3.15 4.53 0.06
CA THR A 16 4.32 4.80 -0.80
C THR A 16 5.56 4.07 -0.29
N ARG A 17 5.82 4.13 1.01
CA ARG A 17 6.97 3.42 1.62
C ARG A 17 6.86 1.91 1.48
N VAL A 18 5.65 1.35 1.56
CA VAL A 18 5.41 -0.08 1.35
C VAL A 18 5.67 -0.45 -0.11
N ASP A 19 5.21 0.36 -1.06
CA ASP A 19 5.48 0.14 -2.49
C ASP A 19 6.99 0.25 -2.81
N ASP A 20 7.71 1.21 -2.24
CA ASP A 20 9.17 1.33 -2.39
C ASP A 20 9.89 0.10 -1.84
N ALA A 21 9.46 -0.40 -0.67
CA ALA A 21 10.00 -1.61 -0.07
C ALA A 21 9.72 -2.84 -0.95
N LEU A 22 8.48 -3.00 -1.45
CA LEU A 22 8.11 -4.07 -2.37
C LEU A 22 9.00 -4.05 -3.62
N SER A 23 9.13 -2.89 -4.27
CA SER A 23 9.98 -2.74 -5.46
C SER A 23 11.44 -3.08 -5.18
N THR A 24 11.96 -2.69 -4.01
CA THR A 24 13.32 -3.03 -3.57
C THR A 24 13.51 -4.54 -3.42
N PHE A 25 12.55 -5.24 -2.81
CA PHE A 25 12.65 -6.69 -2.63
C PHE A 25 12.42 -7.48 -3.92
N GLU A 26 11.51 -7.04 -4.78
CA GLU A 26 11.27 -7.66 -6.09
C GLU A 26 12.45 -7.46 -7.06
N SER A 27 13.12 -6.31 -6.99
CA SER A 27 14.29 -6.00 -7.84
C SER A 27 15.59 -6.64 -7.36
N ALA A 28 15.69 -6.99 -6.08
CA ALA A 28 16.76 -7.87 -5.63
C ALA A 28 16.63 -9.17 -6.45
N GLY A 29 17.61 -9.50 -7.30
CA GLY A 29 17.52 -10.70 -8.12
C GLY A 29 17.52 -11.99 -7.27
N THR A 30 17.34 -13.14 -7.92
CA THR A 30 17.70 -14.42 -7.31
C THR A 30 19.21 -14.46 -7.11
N VAL A 31 19.64 -14.49 -5.85
CA VAL A 31 21.03 -14.70 -5.50
C VAL A 31 21.28 -16.21 -5.60
N GLY A 32 21.66 -16.78 -6.75
CA GLY A 32 21.87 -18.23 -6.77
C GLY A 32 22.09 -18.89 -8.12
N GLY A 33 22.61 -20.12 -8.07
CA GLY A 33 23.07 -20.89 -9.23
C GLY A 33 24.49 -20.50 -9.62
N ASP A 34 24.63 -19.31 -10.20
CA ASP A 34 25.87 -18.84 -10.82
C ASP A 34 26.99 -18.61 -9.79
N LEU A 35 26.65 -17.97 -8.65
CA LEU A 35 27.61 -17.73 -7.56
C LEU A 35 28.09 -19.02 -6.88
N ALA A 36 27.25 -20.05 -6.80
CA ALA A 36 27.60 -21.31 -6.17
C ALA A 36 28.61 -22.11 -7.00
N GLY A 37 28.57 -22.00 -8.33
CA GLY A 37 29.56 -22.64 -9.21
C GLY A 37 30.95 -22.00 -9.15
N LEU A 38 31.04 -20.74 -8.74
CA LEU A 38 32.29 -19.97 -8.68
C LEU A 38 33.11 -20.21 -7.41
N THR A 39 32.58 -20.96 -6.43
CA THR A 39 33.26 -21.19 -5.14
C THR A 39 34.46 -22.15 -5.25
N GLY A 40 34.49 -23.00 -6.27
CA GLY A 40 35.57 -23.97 -6.52
C GLY A 40 35.65 -25.13 -5.52
N GLU A 41 34.73 -25.20 -4.54
CA GLU A 41 34.67 -26.25 -3.51
C GLU A 41 33.20 -26.59 -3.22
N ASP A 42 32.89 -27.90 -3.17
CA ASP A 42 31.52 -28.41 -3.13
C ASP A 42 30.77 -28.04 -1.86
N ARG A 43 31.42 -28.07 -0.69
CA ARG A 43 30.79 -27.69 0.58
C ARG A 43 30.46 -26.21 0.61
N LEU A 44 31.34 -25.34 0.10
CA LEU A 44 31.11 -23.91 -0.01
C LEU A 44 30.00 -23.61 -1.04
N ALA A 45 30.00 -24.32 -2.17
CA ALA A 45 28.91 -24.25 -3.15
C ALA A 45 27.56 -24.61 -2.50
N GLY A 46 27.54 -25.66 -1.69
CA GLY A 46 26.38 -26.05 -0.89
C GLY A 46 25.89 -24.92 0.04
N LYS A 47 26.81 -24.25 0.75
CA LYS A 47 26.45 -23.14 1.64
C LYS A 47 25.91 -21.92 0.92
N VAL A 48 26.43 -21.62 -0.27
CA VAL A 48 25.89 -20.54 -1.11
C VAL A 48 24.47 -20.86 -1.58
N ARG A 49 24.20 -22.12 -1.96
CA ARG A 49 22.84 -22.58 -2.31
C ARG A 49 21.89 -22.54 -1.11
N ASP A 50 22.31 -23.03 0.05
CA ASP A 50 21.52 -22.97 1.29
C ASP A 50 21.14 -21.52 1.65
N PHE A 51 22.07 -20.58 1.46
CA PHE A 51 21.82 -19.15 1.68
C PHE A 51 20.85 -18.59 0.64
N ALA A 52 21.07 -18.89 -0.64
CA ALA A 52 20.24 -18.48 -1.76
C ALA A 52 18.77 -18.85 -1.53
N ASP A 53 18.53 -20.12 -1.23
CA ASP A 53 17.18 -20.68 -1.05
C ASP A 53 16.49 -20.06 0.18
N ASN A 54 17.23 -19.92 1.29
CA ASN A 54 16.69 -19.27 2.48
C ASN A 54 16.41 -17.78 2.26
N TRP A 55 17.28 -17.08 1.53
CA TRP A 55 17.07 -15.67 1.20
C TRP A 55 15.82 -15.49 0.36
N ASP A 56 15.67 -16.27 -0.71
CA ASP A 56 14.50 -16.22 -1.60
C ASP A 56 13.20 -16.51 -0.83
N TYR A 57 13.21 -17.57 -0.01
CA TYR A 57 12.05 -17.94 0.81
C TYR A 57 11.63 -16.84 1.80
N ASN A 58 12.59 -16.28 2.55
CA ASN A 58 12.28 -15.25 3.55
C ASN A 58 11.85 -13.94 2.89
N ARG A 59 12.43 -13.61 1.73
CA ARG A 59 12.04 -12.45 0.93
C ARG A 59 10.62 -12.62 0.38
N GLY A 60 10.25 -13.79 -0.12
CA GLY A 60 8.88 -14.07 -0.56
C GLY A 60 7.88 -13.81 0.55
N LYS A 61 8.13 -14.34 1.76
CA LYS A 61 7.29 -14.08 2.94
C LYS A 61 7.21 -12.61 3.34
N LEU A 62 8.30 -11.86 3.22
CA LEU A 62 8.30 -10.43 3.53
C LEU A 62 7.47 -9.65 2.50
N THR A 63 7.61 -9.99 1.23
CA THR A 63 6.85 -9.41 0.12
C THR A 63 5.36 -9.65 0.30
N GLU A 64 4.94 -10.87 0.64
CA GLU A 64 3.53 -11.19 0.95
C GLU A 64 2.96 -10.35 2.09
N LYS A 65 3.74 -10.11 3.15
CA LYS A 65 3.32 -9.29 4.29
C LYS A 65 3.21 -7.80 3.93
N LEU A 66 4.15 -7.30 3.13
CA LEU A 66 4.12 -5.92 2.64
C LEU A 66 2.92 -5.72 1.70
N GLN A 67 2.64 -6.69 0.84
CA GLN A 67 1.47 -6.72 -0.02
C GLN A 67 0.16 -6.64 0.79
N PHE A 68 0.03 -7.48 1.82
CA PHE A 68 -1.10 -7.45 2.74
C PHE A 68 -1.27 -6.08 3.43
N LEU A 69 -0.16 -5.46 3.86
CA LEU A 69 -0.20 -4.14 4.48
C LEU A 69 -0.64 -3.06 3.49
N ARG A 70 -0.16 -3.08 2.25
CA ARG A 70 -0.57 -2.17 1.19
C ARG A 70 -2.07 -2.25 0.95
N ASP A 71 -2.57 -3.48 0.76
CA ASP A 71 -3.98 -3.72 0.45
C ASP A 71 -4.88 -3.29 1.61
N GLY A 72 -4.42 -3.46 2.85
CA GLY A 72 -5.11 -2.95 4.04
C GLY A 72 -5.18 -1.42 4.09
N ILE A 73 -4.10 -0.73 3.72
CA ILE A 73 -4.10 0.75 3.64
C ILE A 73 -5.06 1.22 2.55
N ASP A 74 -5.04 0.59 1.37
CA ASP A 74 -5.94 0.91 0.26
C ASP A 74 -7.41 0.73 0.66
N ALA A 75 -7.74 -0.40 1.31
CA ALA A 75 -9.09 -0.65 1.80
C ALA A 75 -9.59 0.40 2.80
N ILE A 76 -8.71 0.91 3.68
CA ILE A 76 -9.06 1.97 4.63
C ILE A 76 -9.33 3.28 3.89
N VAL A 77 -8.45 3.66 2.96
CA VAL A 77 -8.59 4.90 2.18
C VAL A 77 -9.86 4.87 1.34
N ASP A 78 -10.15 3.75 0.68
CA ASP A 78 -11.33 3.58 -0.16
C ASP A 78 -12.61 3.69 0.67
N SER A 79 -12.70 2.95 1.79
CA SER A 79 -13.87 2.96 2.67
C SER A 79 -14.20 4.37 3.19
N MET A 80 -13.17 5.15 3.53
CA MET A 80 -13.36 6.49 4.11
C MET A 80 -13.68 7.52 3.04
N THR A 81 -13.11 7.38 1.84
CA THR A 81 -13.49 8.20 0.68
C THR A 81 -14.94 7.96 0.28
N GLU A 82 -15.42 6.72 0.35
CA GLU A 82 -16.83 6.38 0.10
C GLU A 82 -17.76 7.02 1.14
N VAL A 83 -17.40 6.93 2.43
CA VAL A 83 -18.16 7.58 3.51
C VAL A 83 -18.21 9.10 3.32
N ASP A 84 -17.09 9.75 3.01
CA ASP A 84 -17.04 11.20 2.78
C ASP A 84 -17.88 11.63 1.58
N ALA A 85 -17.84 10.86 0.49
CA ALA A 85 -18.64 11.14 -0.71
C ALA A 85 -20.15 11.05 -0.41
N GLU A 86 -20.55 10.04 0.36
CA GLU A 86 -21.95 9.86 0.74
C GLU A 86 -22.44 10.97 1.68
N LEU A 87 -21.62 11.38 2.65
CA LEU A 87 -21.94 12.51 3.53
C LEU A 87 -22.06 13.83 2.75
N ALA A 88 -21.15 14.08 1.80
CA ALA A 88 -21.20 15.26 0.95
C ALA A 88 -22.47 15.29 0.08
N ARG A 89 -22.87 14.14 -0.48
CA ARG A 89 -24.12 14.00 -1.23
C ARG A 89 -25.34 14.33 -0.39
N GLN A 90 -25.44 13.77 0.82
CA GLN A 90 -26.54 14.05 1.74
C GLN A 90 -26.58 15.53 2.14
N ALA A 91 -25.42 16.18 2.34
CA ALA A 91 -25.35 17.61 2.64
C ALA A 91 -25.83 18.48 1.46
N GLN A 92 -25.49 18.10 0.23
CA GLN A 92 -25.95 18.78 -0.99
C GLN A 92 -27.48 18.66 -1.15
N GLU A 93 -28.04 17.48 -0.88
CA GLU A 93 -29.49 17.22 -0.94
C GLU A 93 -30.27 17.96 0.16
N ALA A 94 -29.65 18.18 1.31
CA ALA A 94 -30.24 18.93 2.42
C ALA A 94 -30.13 20.46 2.26
N ALA A 95 -29.32 20.96 1.32
CA ALA A 95 -29.19 22.39 1.07
C ALA A 95 -30.42 22.92 0.31
N PRO A 96 -31.20 23.86 0.88
CA PRO A 96 -32.36 24.40 0.20
C PRO A 96 -31.91 25.22 -1.02
N GLU A 97 -32.59 25.01 -2.16
CA GLU A 97 -32.55 25.89 -3.32
C GLU A 97 -32.76 27.35 -2.84
N THR A 98 -31.71 28.18 -2.89
CA THR A 98 -31.86 29.61 -2.64
C THR A 98 -32.67 30.18 -3.80
N HIS A 99 -33.99 30.25 -3.60
CA HIS A 99 -34.90 30.95 -4.47
C HIS A 99 -34.52 32.42 -4.47
N ASN A 100 -33.77 32.83 -5.50
CA ASN A 100 -33.57 34.23 -5.83
C ASN A 100 -34.88 34.72 -6.47
N ASP A 101 -35.85 35.04 -5.62
CA ASP A 101 -37.00 35.84 -6.02
C ASP A 101 -36.50 37.24 -6.32
N GLY A 102 -36.36 37.50 -7.62
CA GLY A 102 -35.97 38.79 -8.15
C GLY A 102 -36.83 39.89 -7.55
N GLU A 103 -36.14 40.96 -7.15
CA GLU A 103 -36.69 42.29 -6.93
C GLU A 103 -37.47 42.69 -8.19
N GLY A 104 -38.77 42.39 -8.20
CA GLY A 104 -39.75 42.84 -9.17
C GLY A 104 -40.57 43.98 -8.56
N GLU A 105 -40.20 45.19 -8.99
CA GLU A 105 -40.95 46.45 -9.05
C GLU A 105 -42.38 46.51 -8.44
N GLY A 106 -42.61 47.55 -7.64
CA GLY A 106 -43.95 48.01 -7.23
C GLY A 106 -43.93 49.15 -6.23
#